data_AF-A0AAW0J5W0-F1
#
_entry.id   AF-A0AAW0J5W0-F1
#
_cell.length_a   1.000
_cell.length_b   1.000
_cell.length_c   1.000
_cell.angle_alpha   90.00
_cell.angle_beta   90.00
_cell.angle_gamma   90.00
#
_symmetry.space_group_name_H-M   'P 1'
#
loop_
_entity.id
_entity.type
_entity.pdbx_description
1 polymer ?
#
loop_
_entity_poly.entity_id
_entity_poly.type
_entity_poly.pdbx_seq_one_letter_code
_entity_poly.pdbx_strand_id
1 'polypeptide(L)'
;MEGIDHTIIHALSLLGYHAVAPDLQGFSDTEAPTSITSYPCDHIVNDLVALIDSLGVEQVFLVAHDWGAIMGWYLCLFKPERVKAFVCLSVPFTPRSPQMIPMDRMRGFFGDDYYICRFHAPGEIEAVIAELVTANVLKTIFSIRKPGFTGGLNYYQAIDQNWEVTEKWTEVQVKVPVKFIVGDLDMVYTTLGTKEYIHNGDFKKDVPFFEEAVVMEGSLHQE
;
A
#
# COMPACT_ATOMS: atom_id res chain seq x y z
N MET A 1 -8.57 15.81 -0.64
CA MET A 1 -7.50 14.95 -0.08
C MET A 1 -6.18 15.72 0.14
N GLU A 2 -6.13 17.05 0.08
CA GLU A 2 -4.90 17.84 0.35
C GLU A 2 -4.64 18.12 1.86
N GLY A 3 -5.27 17.40 2.79
CA GLY A 3 -5.27 17.79 4.22
C GLY A 3 -4.29 17.04 5.13
N ILE A 4 -4.12 15.74 4.90
CA ILE A 4 -3.49 14.84 5.89
C ILE A 4 -1.98 14.76 5.69
N ASP A 5 -1.51 14.62 4.45
CA ASP A 5 -0.07 14.51 4.15
C ASP A 5 0.71 15.77 4.56
N HIS A 6 0.16 16.96 4.30
CA HIS A 6 0.80 18.21 4.70
C HIS A 6 0.95 18.34 6.21
N THR A 7 0.05 17.73 7.01
CA THR A 7 0.10 17.82 8.47
C THR A 7 1.26 17.00 9.03
N ILE A 8 1.48 15.77 8.55
CA ILE A 8 2.58 14.92 9.01
C ILE A 8 3.93 15.47 8.53
N ILE A 9 4.03 15.86 7.25
CA ILE A 9 5.25 16.46 6.69
C ILE A 9 5.64 17.69 7.50
N HIS A 10 4.68 18.59 7.75
CA HIS A 10 4.92 19.80 8.52
C HIS A 10 5.33 19.48 9.97
N ALA A 11 4.58 18.64 10.67
CA ALA A 11 4.86 18.26 12.05
C ALA A 11 6.25 17.64 12.22
N LEU A 12 6.64 16.72 11.35
CA LEU A 12 7.97 16.10 11.39
C LEU A 12 9.07 17.10 11.04
N SER A 13 8.84 18.00 10.08
CA SER A 13 9.81 19.04 9.74
C SER A 13 10.09 20.00 10.91
N LEU A 14 9.05 20.37 11.68
CA LEU A 14 9.19 21.19 12.88
C LEU A 14 9.97 20.49 14.00
N LEU A 15 10.00 19.16 14.00
CA LEU A 15 10.78 18.35 14.93
C LEU A 15 12.21 18.08 14.43
N GLY A 16 12.61 18.65 13.29
CA GLY A 16 13.96 18.54 12.75
C GLY A 16 14.20 17.32 11.84
N TYR A 17 13.14 16.65 11.40
CA TYR A 17 13.24 15.59 10.39
C TYR A 17 13.18 16.16 8.97
N HIS A 18 13.91 15.54 8.04
CA HIS A 18 13.76 15.80 6.62
C HIS A 18 12.62 14.93 6.07
N ALA A 19 11.40 15.48 6.00
CA ALA A 19 10.22 14.77 5.51
C ALA A 19 10.15 14.80 3.98
N VAL A 20 10.03 13.63 3.36
CA VAL A 20 9.92 13.45 1.90
C VAL A 20 8.70 12.56 1.63
N ALA A 21 7.79 13.01 0.76
CA ALA A 21 6.60 12.27 0.35
C ALA A 21 6.51 12.30 -1.19
N PRO A 22 6.94 11.23 -1.88
CA PRO A 22 6.85 11.14 -3.33
C PRO A 22 5.43 10.76 -3.77
N ASP A 23 5.03 11.24 -4.94
CA ASP A 23 3.98 10.57 -5.72
C ASP A 23 4.55 9.25 -6.27
N LEU A 24 3.92 8.12 -5.98
CA LEU A 24 4.36 6.81 -6.50
C LEU A 24 4.10 6.69 -8.01
N GLN A 25 4.74 5.72 -8.67
CA GLN A 25 4.49 5.40 -10.07
C GLN A 25 2.98 5.25 -10.33
N GLY A 26 2.45 5.90 -11.36
CA GLY A 26 1.02 5.86 -11.65
C GLY A 26 0.17 6.91 -10.92
N PHE A 27 0.75 7.72 -10.04
CA PHE A 27 0.03 8.75 -9.27
C PHE A 27 0.49 10.16 -9.61
N SER A 28 -0.49 11.08 -9.62
CA SER A 28 -0.27 12.54 -9.65
C SER A 28 0.78 12.99 -10.68
N ASP A 29 1.86 13.67 -10.27
CA ASP A 29 2.84 14.24 -11.19
C ASP A 29 3.99 13.25 -11.53
N THR A 30 3.95 12.01 -11.02
CA THR A 30 4.90 10.94 -11.35
C THR A 30 4.47 10.19 -12.62
N GLU A 31 5.45 9.66 -13.37
CA GLU A 31 5.21 8.88 -14.57
C GLU A 31 4.23 7.71 -14.31
N ALA A 32 3.33 7.48 -15.27
CA ALA A 32 2.37 6.38 -15.25
C ALA A 32 2.54 5.53 -16.50
N PRO A 33 3.41 4.51 -16.45
CA PRO A 33 3.51 3.52 -17.51
C PRO A 33 2.13 2.92 -17.80
N THR A 34 1.83 2.65 -19.06
CA THR A 34 0.53 2.09 -19.46
C THR A 34 0.46 0.57 -19.28
N SER A 35 1.62 -0.10 -19.16
CA SER A 35 1.66 -1.55 -19.01
C SER A 35 1.46 -1.96 -17.55
N ILE A 36 0.53 -2.87 -17.29
CA ILE A 36 0.31 -3.48 -15.96
C ILE A 36 1.60 -4.14 -15.45
N THR A 37 2.40 -4.71 -16.36
CA THR A 37 3.66 -5.38 -16.04
C THR A 37 4.74 -4.44 -15.47
N SER A 38 4.50 -3.13 -15.44
CA SER A 38 5.37 -2.13 -14.81
C SER A 38 5.01 -1.86 -13.34
N TYR A 39 3.90 -2.37 -12.84
CA TYR A 39 3.39 -2.12 -11.48
C TYR A 39 3.63 -3.24 -10.45
N PRO A 40 4.27 -4.39 -10.75
CA PRO A 40 4.67 -5.30 -9.69
C PRO A 40 5.59 -4.63 -8.66
N CYS A 41 5.54 -5.15 -7.45
CA CYS A 41 6.15 -4.59 -6.25
C CYS A 41 7.67 -4.38 -6.37
N ASP A 42 8.38 -5.19 -7.15
CA ASP A 42 9.81 -5.02 -7.37
C ASP A 42 10.14 -3.73 -8.13
N HIS A 43 9.31 -3.32 -9.10
CA HIS A 43 9.47 -2.05 -9.80
C HIS A 43 9.32 -0.88 -8.83
N ILE A 44 8.23 -0.88 -8.06
CA ILE A 44 7.95 0.19 -7.10
C ILE A 44 9.01 0.25 -6.00
N VAL A 45 9.47 -0.91 -5.51
CA VAL A 45 10.57 -0.96 -4.53
C VAL A 45 11.88 -0.45 -5.13
N ASN A 46 12.18 -0.74 -6.40
CA ASN A 46 13.38 -0.21 -7.06
C ASN A 46 13.32 1.32 -7.18
N ASP A 47 12.16 1.90 -7.48
CA ASP A 47 11.96 3.35 -7.51
C ASP A 47 12.20 3.97 -6.13
N LEU A 48 11.66 3.36 -5.06
CA LEU A 48 11.87 3.80 -3.69
C LEU A 48 13.35 3.72 -3.28
N VAL A 49 14.06 2.65 -3.65
CA VAL A 49 15.50 2.51 -3.41
C VAL A 49 16.28 3.60 -4.14
N ALA A 50 15.97 3.85 -5.42
CA ALA A 50 16.61 4.89 -6.20
C ALA A 50 16.34 6.30 -5.63
N LEU A 51 15.13 6.54 -5.10
CA LEU A 51 14.80 7.76 -4.39
C LEU A 51 15.68 7.91 -3.13
N ILE A 52 15.79 6.88 -2.30
CA ILE A 52 16.64 6.92 -1.09
C ILE A 52 18.10 7.20 -1.47
N ASP A 53 18.61 6.56 -2.53
CA ASP A 53 19.96 6.82 -3.05
C ASP A 53 20.14 8.28 -3.48
N SER A 54 19.15 8.84 -4.18
CA SER A 54 19.18 10.25 -4.63
C SER A 54 19.17 11.26 -3.48
N LEU A 55 18.58 10.89 -2.34
CA LEU A 55 18.59 11.68 -1.11
C LEU A 55 19.95 11.62 -0.39
N GLY A 56 20.86 10.73 -0.81
CA GLY A 56 22.20 10.59 -0.24
C GLY A 56 22.23 10.01 1.17
N VAL A 57 21.24 9.18 1.53
CA VAL A 57 21.12 8.57 2.86
C VAL A 57 21.15 7.04 2.77
N GLU A 58 21.77 6.40 3.76
CA GLU A 58 21.86 4.94 3.82
C GLU A 58 20.54 4.30 4.24
N GLN A 59 19.87 4.89 5.24
CA GLN A 59 18.62 4.39 5.81
C GLN A 59 17.60 5.51 6.00
N VAL A 60 16.32 5.16 5.92
CA VAL A 60 15.19 6.06 6.22
C VAL A 60 14.32 5.52 7.34
N PHE A 61 13.59 6.43 8.00
CA PHE A 61 12.37 6.06 8.71
C PHE A 61 11.23 6.04 7.71
N LEU A 62 10.52 4.94 7.64
CA LEU A 62 9.42 4.76 6.69
C LEU A 62 8.09 5.01 7.40
N VAL A 63 7.19 5.75 6.76
CA VAL A 63 5.80 5.91 7.16
C VAL A 63 4.95 5.65 5.93
N ALA A 64 3.97 4.78 6.02
CA ALA A 64 3.15 4.45 4.86
C ALA A 64 1.75 3.95 5.23
N HIS A 65 0.81 4.13 4.31
CA HIS A 65 -0.62 3.86 4.46
C HIS A 65 -1.15 3.14 3.21
N ASP A 66 -2.14 2.26 3.37
CA ASP A 66 -2.81 1.51 2.29
C ASP A 66 -1.82 0.83 1.31
N TRP A 67 -1.89 1.10 0.00
CA TRP A 67 -0.91 0.60 -0.97
C TRP A 67 0.52 1.02 -0.67
N GLY A 68 0.71 2.22 -0.12
CA GLY A 68 2.02 2.63 0.38
C GLY A 68 2.52 1.71 1.48
N ALA A 69 1.64 1.24 2.38
CA ALA A 69 2.00 0.27 3.41
C ALA A 69 2.36 -1.09 2.81
N ILE A 70 1.63 -1.56 1.79
CA ILE A 70 1.97 -2.78 1.03
C ILE A 70 3.37 -2.65 0.40
N MET A 71 3.65 -1.54 -0.27
CA MET A 71 4.98 -1.28 -0.85
C MET A 71 6.06 -1.14 0.22
N GLY A 72 5.72 -0.55 1.37
CA GLY A 72 6.61 -0.45 2.52
C GLY A 72 6.96 -1.80 3.13
N TRP A 73 6.02 -2.74 3.19
CA TRP A 73 6.29 -4.13 3.56
C TRP A 73 7.26 -4.80 2.59
N TYR A 74 7.07 -4.62 1.28
CA TYR A 74 8.00 -5.16 0.29
C TYR A 74 9.39 -4.52 0.38
N LEU A 75 9.49 -3.21 0.63
CA LEU A 75 10.78 -2.56 0.86
C LEU A 75 11.48 -3.14 2.10
N CYS A 76 10.76 -3.31 3.20
CA CYS A 76 11.31 -3.92 4.43
C CYS A 76 11.71 -5.38 4.24
N LEU A 77 11.06 -6.11 3.33
CA LEU A 77 11.38 -7.50 3.02
C LEU A 77 12.58 -7.61 2.07
N PHE A 78 12.61 -6.79 1.00
CA PHE A 78 13.60 -6.90 -0.07
C PHE A 78 14.90 -6.17 0.25
N LYS A 79 14.81 -5.08 1.02
CA LYS A 79 15.89 -4.14 1.33
C LYS A 79 15.83 -3.68 2.79
N PRO A 80 15.78 -4.61 3.77
CA PRO A 80 15.69 -4.25 5.20
C PRO A 80 16.82 -3.32 5.65
N GLU A 81 17.99 -3.41 5.02
CA GLU A 81 19.14 -2.55 5.31
C GLU A 81 18.86 -1.06 5.04
N ARG A 82 17.87 -0.73 4.21
CA ARG A 82 17.51 0.65 3.86
C ARG A 82 16.46 1.26 4.79
N VAL A 83 15.87 0.49 5.69
CA VAL A 83 14.78 0.94 6.57
C VAL A 83 15.18 0.80 8.03
N LYS A 84 15.28 1.94 8.72
CA LYS A 84 15.67 2.00 10.13
C LYS A 84 14.54 1.58 11.07
N ALA A 85 13.32 2.03 10.77
CA ALA A 85 12.07 1.58 11.40
C ALA A 85 10.90 1.96 10.49
N PHE A 86 9.78 1.25 10.63
CA PHE A 86 8.58 1.44 9.82
C PHE A 86 7.35 1.72 10.70
N VAL A 87 6.69 2.85 10.45
CA VAL A 87 5.34 3.15 10.96
C VAL A 87 4.33 2.77 9.87
N CYS A 88 3.63 1.68 10.10
CA CYS A 88 2.68 1.10 9.16
C CYS A 88 1.25 1.45 9.58
N LEU A 89 0.49 2.04 8.65
CA LEU A 89 -0.89 2.45 8.84
C LEU A 89 -1.83 1.55 8.03
N SER A 90 -2.95 1.14 8.62
CA SER A 90 -4.06 0.40 8.00
C SER A 90 -3.78 -1.06 7.62
N VAL A 91 -2.80 -1.31 6.74
CA VAL A 91 -2.64 -2.62 6.08
C VAL A 91 -1.54 -3.45 6.76
N PRO A 92 -1.86 -4.54 7.47
CA PRO A 92 -0.83 -5.39 8.09
C PRO A 92 -0.04 -6.16 7.04
N PHE A 93 1.10 -6.73 7.45
CA PHE A 93 1.84 -7.65 6.59
C PHE A 93 0.95 -8.83 6.20
N THR A 94 1.05 -9.29 4.96
CA THR A 94 0.36 -10.51 4.50
C THR A 94 1.42 -11.51 4.03
N PRO A 95 1.67 -12.60 4.79
CA PRO A 95 2.64 -13.59 4.38
C PRO A 95 2.19 -14.29 3.09
N ARG A 96 3.15 -14.58 2.21
CA ARG A 96 2.88 -15.30 0.96
C ARG A 96 2.42 -16.72 1.25
N SER A 97 1.30 -17.14 0.65
CA SER A 97 0.86 -18.54 0.64
C SER A 97 1.31 -19.23 -0.67
N PRO A 98 2.12 -20.30 -0.61
CA PRO A 98 2.53 -21.01 -1.82
C PRO A 98 1.42 -21.83 -2.48
N GLN A 99 0.33 -22.14 -1.77
CA GLN A 99 -0.76 -22.98 -2.27
C GLN A 99 -1.91 -22.20 -2.91
N MET A 100 -1.89 -20.87 -2.81
CA MET A 100 -3.07 -20.08 -3.15
C MET A 100 -2.70 -18.76 -3.84
N ILE A 101 -3.20 -18.59 -5.06
CA ILE A 101 -3.12 -17.34 -5.81
C ILE A 101 -4.02 -16.31 -5.09
N PRO A 102 -3.56 -15.08 -4.82
CA PRO A 102 -4.32 -14.12 -4.03
C PRO A 102 -5.70 -13.80 -4.59
N MET A 103 -5.84 -13.64 -5.91
CA MET A 103 -7.13 -13.33 -6.51
C MET A 103 -8.13 -14.49 -6.42
N ASP A 104 -7.67 -15.73 -6.58
CA ASP A 104 -8.51 -16.92 -6.39
C ASP A 104 -9.01 -17.02 -4.93
N ARG A 105 -8.13 -16.69 -3.98
CA ARG A 105 -8.50 -16.61 -2.55
C ARG A 105 -9.59 -15.57 -2.33
N MET A 106 -9.37 -14.34 -2.80
CA MET A 106 -10.29 -13.24 -2.57
C MET A 106 -11.66 -13.51 -3.19
N ARG A 107 -11.70 -14.02 -4.42
CA ARG A 107 -12.96 -14.46 -5.06
C ARG A 107 -13.64 -15.56 -4.27
N GLY A 108 -12.89 -16.56 -3.80
CA GLY A 108 -13.44 -17.67 -3.02
C GLY A 108 -14.07 -17.25 -1.70
N PHE A 109 -13.52 -16.25 -1.01
CA PHE A 109 -14.03 -15.77 0.28
C PHE A 109 -15.07 -14.66 0.17
N PHE A 110 -14.90 -13.70 -0.74
CA PHE A 110 -15.70 -12.48 -0.80
C PHE A 110 -16.58 -12.37 -2.05
N GLY A 111 -16.40 -13.27 -3.02
CA GLY A 111 -17.12 -13.24 -4.30
C GLY A 111 -16.54 -12.25 -5.31
N ASP A 112 -17.12 -12.24 -6.51
CA ASP A 112 -16.65 -11.42 -7.64
C ASP A 112 -16.97 -9.93 -7.48
N ASP A 113 -17.96 -9.57 -6.66
CA ASP A 113 -18.36 -8.18 -6.40
C ASP A 113 -17.50 -7.47 -5.35
N TYR A 114 -16.57 -8.20 -4.70
CA TYR A 114 -15.58 -7.59 -3.84
C TYR A 114 -14.70 -6.61 -4.64
N TYR A 115 -14.44 -5.42 -4.10
CA TYR A 115 -13.86 -4.32 -4.89
C TYR A 115 -12.50 -4.67 -5.52
N ILE A 116 -11.64 -5.44 -4.83
CA ILE A 116 -10.36 -5.90 -5.41
C ILE A 116 -10.60 -6.82 -6.61
N CYS A 117 -11.58 -7.72 -6.52
CA CYS A 117 -11.97 -8.59 -7.64
C CYS A 117 -12.49 -7.78 -8.84
N ARG A 118 -13.27 -6.73 -8.57
CA ARG A 118 -13.78 -5.80 -9.58
C ARG A 118 -12.70 -4.91 -10.21
N PHE A 119 -11.64 -4.59 -9.47
CA PHE A 119 -10.54 -3.75 -9.96
C PHE A 119 -9.46 -4.55 -10.71
N HIS A 120 -9.48 -5.88 -10.57
CA HIS A 120 -8.47 -6.75 -11.15
C HIS A 120 -8.60 -6.92 -12.67
N ALA A 121 -9.82 -6.85 -13.23
CA ALA A 121 -10.03 -6.95 -14.67
C ALA A 121 -9.78 -5.58 -15.34
N PRO A 122 -8.78 -5.45 -16.24
CA PRO A 122 -8.46 -4.16 -16.86
C PRO A 122 -9.61 -3.60 -17.69
N GLY A 123 -9.95 -2.34 -17.49
CA GLY A 123 -10.95 -1.61 -18.28
C GLY A 123 -12.38 -1.72 -17.79
N GLU A 124 -12.72 -2.67 -16.92
CA GLU A 124 -14.10 -2.82 -16.41
C GLU A 124 -14.48 -1.65 -15.50
N ILE A 125 -13.71 -1.43 -14.43
CA ILE A 125 -14.01 -0.36 -13.49
C ILE A 125 -13.71 1.02 -14.09
N GLU A 126 -12.71 1.13 -14.96
CA GLU A 126 -12.41 2.37 -15.68
C GLU A 126 -13.59 2.80 -16.55
N ALA A 127 -14.28 1.86 -17.22
CA ALA A 127 -15.48 2.15 -17.99
C ALA A 127 -16.65 2.60 -17.10
N VAL A 128 -16.86 1.93 -15.95
CA VAL A 128 -17.90 2.32 -14.98
C VAL A 128 -17.61 3.69 -14.38
N ILE A 129 -16.36 3.97 -14.00
CA ILE A 129 -15.93 5.27 -13.50
C ILE A 129 -16.12 6.33 -14.59
N ALA A 130 -15.72 6.05 -15.84
CA ALA A 130 -15.92 6.97 -16.95
C ALA A 130 -17.41 7.33 -17.11
N GLU A 131 -18.31 6.33 -17.07
CA GLU A 131 -19.76 6.52 -17.17
C GLU A 131 -20.32 7.39 -16.02
N LEU A 132 -19.95 7.09 -14.77
CA LEU A 132 -20.38 7.82 -13.58
C LEU A 132 -19.81 9.24 -13.52
N VAL A 133 -18.56 9.41 -13.96
CA VAL A 133 -17.93 10.73 -14.11
C VAL A 133 -18.68 11.51 -15.19
N THR A 134 -19.19 10.89 -16.27
CA THR A 134 -20.01 11.56 -17.32
C THR A 134 -21.24 12.32 -16.80
N ALA A 135 -21.78 11.93 -15.64
CA ALA A 135 -22.91 12.62 -15.02
C ALA A 135 -22.49 13.80 -14.11
N ASN A 136 -21.25 13.82 -13.60
CA ASN A 136 -20.68 14.85 -12.71
C ASN A 136 -19.52 15.69 -13.35
N VAL A 137 -19.20 15.43 -14.62
CA VAL A 137 -17.95 15.77 -15.36
C VAL A 137 -17.44 17.20 -15.20
N LEU A 138 -18.32 18.19 -15.26
CA LEU A 138 -17.88 19.58 -15.46
C LEU A 138 -17.16 20.16 -14.24
N LYS A 139 -17.37 19.61 -13.03
CA LYS A 139 -16.63 20.00 -11.82
C LYS A 139 -15.24 19.35 -11.73
N THR A 140 -15.09 18.19 -12.35
CA THR A 140 -13.89 17.36 -12.37
C THR A 140 -12.89 17.78 -13.47
N ILE A 141 -13.40 18.36 -14.57
CA ILE A 141 -12.62 18.85 -15.73
C ILE A 141 -11.47 19.81 -15.36
N PHE A 142 -11.55 20.52 -14.23
CA PHE A 142 -10.49 21.44 -13.78
C PHE A 142 -9.61 20.90 -12.63
N SER A 143 -9.83 19.68 -12.14
CA SER A 143 -9.18 19.18 -10.91
C SER A 143 -8.59 17.77 -10.96
N ILE A 144 -8.93 16.91 -11.94
CA ILE A 144 -8.18 15.65 -12.12
C ILE A 144 -6.87 15.98 -12.85
N ARG A 145 -5.76 15.90 -12.13
CA ARG A 145 -4.43 15.87 -12.75
C ARG A 145 -4.26 14.53 -13.47
N LYS A 146 -3.68 14.56 -14.67
CA LYS A 146 -3.15 13.34 -15.30
C LYS A 146 -2.17 12.70 -14.31
N PRO A 147 -2.16 11.35 -14.19
CA PRO A 147 -2.59 10.36 -15.19
C PRO A 147 -3.99 9.74 -15.01
N GLY A 148 -4.89 10.32 -14.21
CA GLY A 148 -6.21 9.72 -13.96
C GLY A 148 -6.13 8.47 -13.06
N PHE A 149 -7.07 7.53 -13.16
CA PHE A 149 -7.18 6.41 -12.21
C PHE A 149 -6.40 5.14 -12.60
N THR A 150 -6.04 4.98 -13.88
CA THR A 150 -5.45 3.73 -14.40
C THR A 150 -4.16 3.35 -13.68
N GLY A 151 -3.28 4.31 -13.40
CA GLY A 151 -2.01 4.04 -12.70
C GLY A 151 -2.24 3.43 -11.32
N GLY A 152 -3.12 4.01 -10.50
CA GLY A 152 -3.49 3.44 -9.21
C GLY A 152 -4.21 2.09 -9.31
N LEU A 153 -5.04 1.88 -10.33
CA LEU A 153 -5.73 0.59 -10.55
C LEU A 153 -4.77 -0.53 -10.94
N ASN A 154 -3.68 -0.21 -11.65
CA ASN A 154 -2.70 -1.21 -12.07
C ASN A 154 -2.01 -1.91 -10.89
N TYR A 155 -1.97 -1.31 -9.69
CA TYR A 155 -1.49 -1.97 -8.48
C TYR A 155 -2.36 -3.19 -8.12
N TYR A 156 -3.69 -3.07 -8.20
CA TYR A 156 -4.62 -4.17 -7.98
C TYR A 156 -4.54 -5.24 -9.07
N GLN A 157 -4.30 -4.81 -10.32
CA GLN A 157 -4.15 -5.71 -11.46
C GLN A 157 -2.83 -6.50 -11.40
N ALA A 158 -1.80 -5.95 -10.74
CA ALA A 158 -0.50 -6.60 -10.55
C ALA A 158 -0.43 -7.55 -9.32
N ILE A 159 -1.51 -7.76 -8.56
CA ILE A 159 -1.50 -8.58 -7.33
C ILE A 159 -0.97 -10.01 -7.57
N ASP A 160 -1.38 -10.67 -8.65
CA ASP A 160 -0.92 -12.03 -8.93
C ASP A 160 0.55 -12.05 -9.41
N GLN A 161 0.98 -11.02 -10.14
CA GLN A 161 2.40 -10.84 -10.50
C GLN A 161 3.27 -10.61 -9.25
N ASN A 162 2.76 -9.89 -8.24
CA ASN A 162 3.43 -9.76 -6.95
C ASN A 162 3.61 -11.13 -6.27
N TRP A 163 2.61 -12.01 -6.35
CA TRP A 163 2.70 -13.36 -5.79
C TRP A 163 3.78 -14.21 -6.47
N GLU A 164 3.97 -14.05 -7.79
CA GLU A 164 5.05 -14.70 -8.55
C GLU A 164 6.43 -14.15 -8.16
N VAL A 165 6.61 -12.82 -8.21
CA VAL A 165 7.89 -12.15 -7.90
C VAL A 165 8.34 -12.39 -6.46
N THR A 166 7.38 -12.62 -5.55
CA THR A 166 7.65 -12.82 -4.12
C THR A 166 7.91 -14.28 -3.72
N GLU A 167 7.98 -15.22 -4.67
CA GLU A 167 8.18 -16.65 -4.38
C GLU A 167 9.35 -16.93 -3.43
N LYS A 168 10.51 -16.32 -3.70
CA LYS A 168 11.73 -16.50 -2.89
C LYS A 168 11.64 -15.97 -1.45
N TRP A 169 10.58 -15.24 -1.12
CA TRP A 169 10.35 -14.65 0.19
C TRP A 169 9.27 -15.38 1.01
N THR A 170 8.83 -16.55 0.54
CA THR A 170 7.94 -17.43 1.29
C THR A 170 8.54 -17.75 2.66
N GLU A 171 7.74 -17.61 3.73
CA GLU A 171 8.15 -17.86 5.13
C GLU A 171 9.29 -16.97 5.64
N VAL A 172 9.67 -15.91 4.90
CA VAL A 172 10.68 -14.95 5.36
C VAL A 172 10.03 -13.89 6.26
N GLN A 173 10.63 -13.69 7.44
CA GLN A 173 10.19 -12.69 8.40
C GLN A 173 10.66 -11.27 8.02
N VAL A 174 9.82 -10.28 8.32
CA VAL A 174 10.21 -8.86 8.25
C VAL A 174 10.93 -8.48 9.55
N LYS A 175 12.24 -8.23 9.45
CA LYS A 175 13.11 -7.95 10.62
C LYS A 175 13.30 -6.46 10.94
N VAL A 176 12.65 -5.57 10.21
CA VAL A 176 12.64 -4.13 10.51
C VAL A 176 11.79 -3.88 11.76
N PRO A 177 12.16 -2.98 12.68
CA PRO A 177 11.29 -2.56 13.78
C PRO A 177 10.00 -1.90 13.26
N VAL A 178 8.83 -2.34 13.76
CA VAL A 178 7.54 -1.84 13.26
C VAL A 178 6.63 -1.32 14.37
N LYS A 179 6.06 -0.14 14.13
CA LYS A 179 4.85 0.33 14.82
C LYS A 179 3.67 0.23 13.88
N PHE A 180 2.65 -0.55 14.24
CA PHE A 180 1.42 -0.68 13.46
C PHE A 180 0.30 0.14 14.12
N ILE A 181 -0.39 0.95 13.31
CA ILE A 181 -1.47 1.84 13.75
C ILE A 181 -2.65 1.66 12.81
N VAL A 182 -3.86 1.54 13.35
CA VAL A 182 -5.07 1.32 12.55
C VAL A 182 -6.32 1.88 13.22
N GLY A 183 -7.28 2.36 12.42
CA GLY A 183 -8.60 2.74 12.92
C GLY A 183 -9.45 1.51 13.26
N ASP A 184 -10.25 1.57 14.33
CA ASP A 184 -11.16 0.48 14.70
C ASP A 184 -12.30 0.25 13.69
N LEU A 185 -12.64 1.29 12.92
CA LEU A 185 -13.61 1.27 11.83
C LEU A 185 -12.95 1.14 10.43
N ASP A 186 -11.64 0.93 10.36
CA ASP A 186 -10.95 0.70 9.09
C ASP A 186 -11.50 -0.56 8.39
N MET A 187 -11.82 -0.42 7.10
CA MET A 187 -12.36 -1.52 6.28
C MET A 187 -11.38 -2.70 6.15
N VAL A 188 -10.07 -2.46 6.12
CA VAL A 188 -9.04 -3.52 6.08
C VAL A 188 -8.99 -4.25 7.42
N TYR A 189 -9.02 -3.50 8.52
CA TYR A 189 -8.99 -4.06 9.87
C TYR A 189 -10.25 -4.86 10.22
N THR A 190 -11.39 -4.47 9.67
CA THR A 190 -12.68 -5.16 9.87
C THR A 190 -12.92 -6.29 8.87
N THR A 191 -12.00 -6.52 7.93
CA THR A 191 -12.04 -7.68 7.05
C THR A 191 -11.83 -8.98 7.84
N LEU A 192 -12.53 -10.03 7.43
CA LEU A 192 -12.53 -11.33 8.11
C LEU A 192 -11.11 -11.89 8.29
N GLY A 193 -10.72 -12.20 9.53
CA GLY A 193 -9.42 -12.79 9.86
C GLY A 193 -8.31 -11.78 10.13
N THR A 194 -8.48 -10.50 9.78
CA THR A 194 -7.43 -9.47 9.96
C THR A 194 -7.15 -9.20 11.44
N LYS A 195 -8.20 -9.05 12.25
CA LYS A 195 -8.05 -8.80 13.70
C LYS A 195 -7.37 -9.98 14.39
N GLU A 196 -7.80 -11.19 14.05
CA GLU A 196 -7.24 -12.43 14.59
C GLU A 196 -5.76 -12.54 14.25
N TYR A 197 -5.38 -12.27 12.99
CA TYR A 197 -3.99 -12.29 12.56
C TYR A 197 -3.13 -11.28 13.34
N ILE A 198 -3.59 -10.04 13.49
CA ILE A 198 -2.87 -8.96 14.19
C ILE A 198 -2.69 -9.28 15.67
N HIS A 199 -3.75 -9.75 16.35
CA HIS A 199 -3.79 -9.82 17.82
C HIS A 199 -3.47 -11.20 18.41
N ASN A 200 -3.62 -12.29 17.65
CA ASN A 200 -3.38 -13.65 18.18
C ASN A 200 -1.90 -14.09 18.10
N GLY A 201 -1.00 -13.15 17.81
CA GLY A 201 0.45 -13.38 17.76
C GLY A 201 0.96 -13.91 16.42
N ASP A 202 0.10 -14.20 15.44
CA ASP A 202 0.54 -14.62 14.10
C ASP A 202 1.27 -13.49 13.38
N PHE A 203 0.77 -12.26 13.43
CA PHE A 203 1.47 -11.10 12.90
C PHE A 203 2.85 -10.88 13.54
N LYS A 204 2.97 -11.12 14.86
CA LYS A 204 4.24 -11.06 15.59
C LYS A 204 5.21 -12.19 15.19
N LYS A 205 4.72 -13.34 14.71
CA LYS A 205 5.59 -14.41 14.17
C LYS A 205 6.23 -13.98 12.84
N ASP A 206 5.47 -13.30 12.00
CA ASP A 206 5.98 -12.83 10.70
C ASP A 206 6.81 -11.54 10.82
N VAL A 207 6.46 -10.69 11.79
CA VAL A 207 7.13 -9.41 12.08
C VAL A 207 7.66 -9.42 13.52
N PRO A 208 8.78 -10.11 13.81
CA PRO A 208 9.25 -10.34 15.18
C PRO A 208 9.55 -9.07 15.98
N PHE A 209 9.85 -7.95 15.32
CA PHE A 209 10.13 -6.65 15.97
C PHE A 209 8.94 -5.68 15.95
N PHE A 210 7.74 -6.15 15.61
CA PHE A 210 6.49 -5.41 15.81
C PHE A 210 6.18 -5.26 17.30
N GLU A 211 5.76 -4.08 17.76
CA GLU A 211 5.24 -3.89 19.12
C GLU A 211 3.76 -4.32 19.24
N GLU A 212 3.00 -3.78 20.19
CA GLU A 212 1.54 -3.90 20.18
C GLU A 212 0.93 -2.92 19.17
N ALA A 213 -0.15 -3.34 18.51
CA ALA A 213 -0.89 -2.50 17.57
C ALA A 213 -1.58 -1.35 18.32
N VAL A 214 -1.52 -0.15 17.75
CA VAL A 214 -2.31 0.98 18.23
C VAL A 214 -3.62 1.00 17.46
N VAL A 215 -4.74 0.80 18.15
CA VAL A 215 -6.08 0.88 17.56
C VAL A 215 -6.70 2.22 17.95
N MET A 216 -6.96 3.05 16.95
CA MET A 216 -7.56 4.37 17.13
C MET A 216 -9.09 4.24 17.15
N GLU A 217 -9.70 4.56 18.29
CA GLU A 217 -11.15 4.47 18.49
C GLU A 217 -11.89 5.53 17.64
N GLY A 218 -12.97 5.10 17.00
CA GLY A 218 -13.82 5.96 16.16
C GLY A 218 -13.16 6.43 14.85
N SER A 219 -12.00 5.87 14.48
CA SER A 219 -11.23 6.33 13.32
C SER A 219 -11.44 5.43 12.11
N LEU A 220 -11.66 6.06 10.95
CA LEU A 220 -11.85 5.39 9.66
C LEU A 220 -10.53 5.14 8.93
N HIS A 221 -10.61 4.56 7.73
CA HIS A 221 -9.44 4.17 6.92
C HIS A 221 -8.49 5.33 6.55
N GLN A 222 -8.99 6.57 6.42
CA GLN A 222 -8.17 7.74 6.02
C GLN A 222 -8.15 8.85 7.08
N GLU A 223 -8.33 8.53 8.36
CA GLU A 223 -8.35 9.53 9.45
C GLU A 223 -7.14 9.42 10.38
#